data_AF-A0A8S1AQ13-F1
#
_entry.id   AF-A0A8S1AQ13-F1
#
_cell.length_a   1.000
_cell.length_b   1.000
_cell.length_c   1.000
_cell.angle_alpha   90.00
_cell.angle_beta   90.00
_cell.angle_gamma   90.00
#
_symmetry.space_group_name_H-M   'P 1'
#
loop_
_entity.id
_entity.type
_entity.pdbx_description
1 polymer ?
#
loop_
_entity_poly.entity_id
_entity_poly.type
_entity_poly.pdbx_seq_one_letter_code
_entity_poly.pdbx_strand_id
1 'polypeptide(L)'
;MAAKQNPVVQDEQTTDDIPLTSLEESLFSSEKLDRASPELWPEQIPGVSEFAPLPNSNQSPPAWNRGVTKEDCNYMQQLGSLSTSGLIMEVKKLHDLAYQLGLEEAKEMTRGKYLNIFSSRRQR
;
A
#
# COMPACT_ATOMS: atom_id res chain seq x y z
N MET A 1 -28.08 32.35 -50.09
CA MET A 1 -26.83 31.72 -49.64
C MET A 1 -26.67 31.98 -48.16
N ALA A 2 -26.47 30.92 -47.38
CA ALA A 2 -26.36 30.96 -45.94
C ALA A 2 -25.02 31.58 -45.50
N ALA A 3 -25.06 32.43 -44.47
CA ALA A 3 -23.90 32.76 -43.65
C ALA A 3 -24.28 32.48 -42.20
N LYS A 4 -23.73 31.38 -41.69
CA LYS A 4 -23.89 30.90 -40.33
C LYS A 4 -22.87 31.65 -39.47
N GLN A 5 -23.32 32.45 -38.52
CA GLN A 5 -22.52 32.94 -37.40
C GLN A 5 -23.34 32.76 -36.13
N ASN A 6 -22.86 31.86 -35.28
CA ASN A 6 -23.32 31.69 -33.90
C ASN A 6 -22.61 32.76 -33.05
N PRO A 7 -23.21 33.22 -31.94
CA PRO A 7 -22.47 33.08 -30.68
C PRO A 7 -23.34 32.86 -29.42
N VAL A 8 -22.73 32.17 -28.43
CA VAL A 8 -22.73 32.47 -26.98
C VAL A 8 -24.08 32.27 -26.26
N VAL A 9 -24.32 31.16 -25.55
CA VAL A 9 -23.91 30.85 -24.15
C VAL A 9 -24.03 32.03 -23.18
N GLN A 10 -25.17 32.14 -22.50
CA GLN A 10 -25.39 32.80 -21.20
C GLN A 10 -26.55 32.04 -20.53
N ASP A 11 -26.24 31.24 -19.52
CA ASP A 11 -26.41 31.57 -18.09
C ASP A 11 -27.88 31.59 -17.68
N GLU A 12 -28.37 30.47 -17.14
CA GLU A 12 -29.51 30.47 -16.22
C GLU A 12 -29.11 29.75 -14.92
N GLN A 13 -28.75 30.60 -13.97
CA GLN A 13 -28.52 30.38 -12.56
C GLN A 13 -29.83 30.05 -11.85
N THR A 14 -29.99 28.86 -11.27
CA THR A 14 -30.97 28.59 -10.19
C THR A 14 -30.53 27.42 -9.31
N THR A 15 -30.52 27.68 -7.99
CA THR A 15 -30.72 26.75 -6.84
C THR A 15 -29.65 25.66 -6.63
N ASP A 16 -28.89 25.61 -5.53
CA ASP A 16 -29.36 25.45 -4.16
C ASP A 16 -28.32 25.91 -3.12
N ASP A 17 -28.65 26.95 -2.36
CA ASP A 17 -28.07 27.18 -1.03
C ASP A 17 -28.59 26.06 -0.11
N ILE A 18 -27.90 24.92 -0.06
CA ILE A 18 -28.19 23.91 0.97
C ILE A 18 -27.93 24.59 2.32
N PRO A 19 -28.93 24.73 3.21
CA PRO A 19 -28.71 25.33 4.52
C PRO A 19 -27.58 24.59 5.22
N LEU A 20 -26.60 25.31 5.77
CA LEU A 20 -25.39 24.71 6.39
C LEU A 20 -25.75 23.62 7.43
N THR A 21 -26.89 23.80 8.11
CA THR A 21 -27.48 22.84 9.06
C THR A 21 -27.88 21.52 8.43
N SER A 22 -28.39 21.53 7.18
CA SER A 22 -28.76 20.32 6.43
C SER A 22 -27.53 19.55 5.94
N LEU A 23 -26.43 20.23 5.66
CA LEU A 23 -25.18 19.59 5.27
C LEU A 23 -24.50 18.93 6.48
N GLU A 24 -24.49 19.60 7.63
CA GLU A 24 -23.98 19.01 8.89
C GLU A 24 -24.76 17.75 9.29
N GLU A 25 -26.08 17.75 9.14
CA GLU A 25 -26.93 16.60 9.45
C GLU A 25 -26.67 15.42 8.48
N SER A 26 -26.35 15.71 7.21
CA SER A 26 -25.94 14.70 6.23
C SER A 26 -24.51 14.15 6.46
N LEU A 27 -23.65 14.88 7.17
CA LEU A 27 -22.28 14.46 7.48
C LEU A 27 -22.20 13.65 8.78
N PHE A 28 -23.28 13.55 9.55
CA PHE A 28 -23.35 12.66 10.69
C PHE A 28 -23.42 11.20 10.24
N SER A 29 -22.33 10.44 10.44
CA SER A 29 -22.37 8.98 10.33
C SER A 29 -22.77 8.36 11.66
N SER A 30 -23.88 7.62 11.69
CA SER A 30 -24.29 6.80 12.84
C SER A 30 -23.59 5.42 12.85
N GLU A 31 -22.40 5.32 12.27
CA GLU A 31 -21.66 4.08 12.14
C GLU A 31 -21.08 3.66 13.49
N LYS A 32 -21.51 2.50 14.00
CA LYS A 32 -20.87 1.87 15.15
C LYS A 32 -19.61 1.17 14.67
N LEU A 33 -18.47 1.80 14.90
CA LEU A 33 -17.15 1.20 14.71
C LEU A 33 -16.89 0.19 15.83
N ASP A 34 -17.61 -0.94 15.80
CA ASP A 34 -17.32 -2.09 16.67
C ASP A 34 -16.08 -2.81 16.12
N ARG A 35 -14.95 -2.10 16.20
CA ARG A 35 -13.62 -2.51 15.71
C ARG A 35 -12.93 -3.43 16.72
N ALA A 36 -13.67 -4.35 17.33
CA ALA A 36 -13.00 -5.56 17.77
C ALA A 36 -12.40 -6.17 16.49
N SER A 37 -11.07 -6.30 16.44
CA SER A 37 -10.41 -7.04 15.37
C SER A 37 -11.21 -8.32 15.15
N PRO A 38 -11.62 -8.64 13.90
CA PRO A 38 -12.33 -9.88 13.64
C PRO A 38 -11.56 -11.00 14.33
N GLU A 39 -12.25 -11.77 15.18
CA GLU A 39 -11.67 -12.96 15.78
C GLU A 39 -11.03 -13.73 14.63
N LEU A 40 -9.71 -13.98 14.73
CA LEU A 40 -8.97 -14.77 13.75
C LEU A 40 -9.86 -15.96 13.40
N TRP A 41 -10.24 -16.09 12.13
CA TRP A 41 -11.16 -17.12 11.62
C TRP A 41 -11.10 -18.37 12.51
N PRO A 42 -12.12 -18.61 13.36
CA PRO A 42 -12.00 -19.61 14.42
C PRO A 42 -11.87 -21.03 13.87
N GLU A 43 -12.26 -21.25 12.62
CA GLU A 43 -12.08 -22.52 11.93
C GLU A 43 -10.86 -22.49 10.99
N GLN A 44 -9.92 -23.42 11.22
CA GLN A 44 -8.92 -23.78 10.23
C GLN A 44 -9.63 -24.16 8.93
N ILE A 45 -9.53 -23.30 7.92
CA ILE A 45 -9.97 -23.63 6.57
C ILE A 45 -9.21 -24.90 6.15
N PRO A 46 -9.90 -26.00 5.83
CA PRO A 46 -9.25 -27.23 5.40
C PRO A 46 -8.31 -26.95 4.22
N GLY A 47 -7.04 -27.32 4.37
CA GLY A 47 -6.00 -27.06 3.37
C GLY A 47 -5.18 -25.80 3.58
N VAL A 48 -5.57 -24.84 4.44
CA VAL A 48 -4.73 -23.68 4.79
C VAL A 48 -3.77 -24.02 5.93
N SER A 49 -4.18 -24.89 6.85
CA SER A 49 -3.37 -25.33 8.00
C SER A 49 -2.13 -26.15 7.63
N GLU A 50 -2.10 -26.78 6.45
CA GLU A 50 -0.95 -27.52 5.95
C GLU A 50 0.17 -26.59 5.45
N PHE A 51 -0.17 -25.37 5.01
CA PHE A 51 0.78 -24.38 4.48
C PHE A 51 1.12 -23.27 5.48
N ALA A 52 0.27 -23.06 6.49
CA ALA A 52 0.56 -22.12 7.56
C ALA A 52 1.68 -22.72 8.45
N PRO A 53 2.86 -22.08 8.53
CA PRO A 53 3.90 -22.54 9.45
C PRO A 53 3.32 -22.52 10.87
N LEU A 54 3.37 -23.67 11.56
CA LEU A 54 3.01 -23.73 12.98
C LEU A 54 3.86 -22.68 13.72
N PRO A 55 3.29 -21.93 14.67
CA PRO A 55 4.05 -20.96 15.44
C PRO A 55 5.11 -21.70 16.25
N ASN A 56 6.33 -21.70 15.76
CA ASN A 56 7.46 -22.28 16.46
C ASN A 56 7.77 -21.36 17.65
N SER A 57 7.69 -21.86 18.88
CA SER A 57 8.02 -21.10 20.11
C SER A 57 9.45 -20.50 20.13
N ASN A 58 10.31 -20.87 19.18
CA ASN A 58 11.70 -20.39 19.04
C ASN A 58 11.90 -19.39 17.90
N GLN A 59 10.83 -18.93 17.23
CA GLN A 59 10.96 -17.89 16.23
C GLN A 59 11.11 -16.53 16.92
N SER A 60 12.32 -15.97 16.88
CA SER A 60 12.51 -14.55 17.12
C SER A 60 11.55 -13.76 16.22
N PRO A 61 10.97 -12.65 16.70
CA PRO A 61 10.16 -11.78 15.86
C PRO A 61 10.90 -11.52 14.53
N PRO A 62 10.20 -11.64 13.39
CA PRO A 62 10.86 -11.44 12.11
C PRO A 62 11.48 -10.04 12.07
N ALA A 63 12.58 -9.87 11.32
CA ALA A 63 13.39 -8.66 11.38
C ALA A 63 12.61 -7.36 11.10
N TRP A 64 11.53 -7.43 10.32
CA TRP A 64 10.62 -6.31 10.03
C TRP A 64 9.70 -5.92 11.20
N ASN A 65 9.53 -6.79 12.20
CA ASN A 65 8.78 -6.52 13.43
C ASN A 65 9.70 -5.93 14.53
N ARG A 66 10.98 -5.71 14.24
CA ARG A 66 11.89 -5.04 15.15
C ARG A 66 11.46 -3.57 15.30
N GLY A 67 11.40 -3.07 16.53
CA GLY A 67 11.19 -1.65 16.79
C GLY A 67 12.31 -0.78 16.19
N VAL A 68 12.07 0.53 16.10
CA VAL A 68 13.04 1.50 15.57
C VAL A 68 14.35 1.40 16.34
N THR A 69 15.42 1.08 15.62
CA THR A 69 16.75 0.91 16.20
C THR A 69 17.48 2.26 16.32
N LYS A 70 18.57 2.28 17.08
CA LYS A 70 19.40 3.49 17.21
C LYS A 70 19.99 3.88 15.86
N GLU A 71 20.33 2.88 15.05
CA GLU A 71 20.85 3.00 13.70
C GLU A 71 19.83 3.71 12.78
N ASP A 72 18.55 3.32 12.87
CA ASP A 72 17.47 3.95 12.12
C ASP A 72 17.31 5.43 12.50
N CYS A 73 17.35 5.75 13.80
CA CYS A 73 17.30 7.13 14.28
C CYS A 73 18.47 7.98 13.76
N ASN A 74 19.69 7.43 13.77
CA ASN A 74 20.86 8.11 13.24
C ASN A 74 20.74 8.34 11.73
N TYR A 75 20.24 7.33 10.99
CA TYR A 75 20.05 7.43 9.54
C TYR A 75 19.00 8.49 9.18
N MET A 76 17.88 8.53 9.91
CA MET A 76 16.87 9.58 9.76
C MET A 76 17.45 10.98 10.00
N GLN A 77 18.26 11.14 11.05
CA GLN A 77 18.90 12.41 11.34
C GLN A 77 19.89 12.82 10.23
N GLN A 78 20.66 11.86 9.71
CA GLN A 78 21.56 12.08 8.58
C GLN A 78 20.79 12.57 7.35
N LEU A 79 19.69 11.89 6.99
CA LEU A 79 18.83 12.32 5.87
C LEU A 79 18.24 13.72 6.09
N GLY A 80 17.82 14.04 7.30
CA GLY A 80 17.29 15.36 7.65
C GLY A 80 18.33 16.49 7.61
N SER A 81 19.61 16.17 7.73
CA SER A 81 20.72 17.14 7.63
C SER A 81 21.18 17.42 6.20
N LEU A 82 20.68 16.68 5.21
CA LEU A 82 21.04 16.89 3.80
C LEU A 82 20.41 18.17 3.26
N SER A 83 21.11 18.81 2.32
CA SER A 83 20.50 19.88 1.52
C SER A 83 19.43 19.31 0.58
N THR A 84 18.53 20.15 0.08
CA THR A 84 17.48 19.74 -0.88
C THR A 84 18.04 19.00 -2.08
N SER A 85 19.18 19.45 -2.62
CA SER A 85 19.86 18.77 -3.74
C SER A 85 20.41 17.39 -3.34
N GLY A 86 20.95 17.27 -2.13
CA GLY A 86 21.43 15.99 -1.58
C GLY A 86 20.30 15.00 -1.37
N LEU A 87 19.16 15.46 -0.85
CA LEU A 87 17.97 14.63 -0.68
C LEU A 87 17.43 14.12 -2.03
N ILE A 88 17.37 14.98 -3.05
CA ILE A 88 16.97 14.59 -4.41
C ILE A 88 17.92 13.52 -4.97
N MET A 89 19.22 13.63 -4.71
CA MET A 89 20.20 12.65 -5.16
C MET A 89 20.03 11.29 -4.48
N GLU A 90 19.79 11.26 -3.16
CA GLU A 90 19.51 10.00 -2.45
C GLU A 90 18.19 9.37 -2.90
N VAL A 91 17.15 10.16 -3.18
CA VAL A 91 15.90 9.64 -3.75
C VAL A 91 16.14 8.99 -5.11
N LYS A 92 16.93 9.62 -5.99
CA LYS A 92 17.29 9.03 -7.30
C LYS A 92 18.09 7.74 -7.14
N LYS A 93 19.08 7.73 -6.25
CA LYS A 93 19.88 6.55 -5.96
C LYS A 93 19.03 5.39 -5.45
N LEU A 94 18.07 5.66 -4.56
CA LEU A 94 17.14 4.65 -4.05
C LEU A 94 16.21 4.12 -5.15
N HIS A 95 15.75 5.00 -6.03
CA HIS A 95 14.98 4.61 -7.22
C HIS A 95 15.77 3.68 -8.14
N ASP A 96 17.02 4.02 -8.45
CA ASP A 96 17.88 3.22 -9.32
C ASP A 96 18.19 1.85 -8.70
N LEU A 97 18.42 1.82 -7.38
CA LEU A 97 18.62 0.58 -6.62
C LEU A 97 17.38 -0.30 -6.62
N ALA A 98 16.19 0.27 -6.39
CA ALA A 98 14.92 -0.46 -6.43
C ALA A 98 14.68 -1.07 -7.82
N TYR A 99 14.99 -0.33 -8.89
CA TYR A 99 14.90 -0.84 -10.26
C TYR A 99 15.86 -2.02 -10.49
N GLN A 100 17.11 -1.90 -10.07
CA GLN A 100 18.10 -2.98 -10.18
C GLN A 100 17.66 -4.24 -9.42
N LEU A 101 17.20 -4.09 -8.18
CA LEU A 101 16.69 -5.20 -7.38
C LEU A 101 15.49 -5.88 -8.06
N GLY A 102 14.56 -5.11 -8.62
CA GLY A 102 13.41 -5.67 -9.34
C GLY A 102 13.82 -6.51 -10.56
N LEU A 103 14.87 -6.09 -11.29
CA LEU A 103 15.40 -6.88 -12.40
C LEU A 103 16.07 -8.18 -11.92
N GLU A 104 16.81 -8.13 -10.81
CA GLU A 104 17.45 -9.32 -10.22
C GLU A 104 16.41 -10.30 -9.66
N GLU A 105 15.41 -9.80 -8.94
CA GLU A 105 14.30 -10.61 -8.43
C GLU A 105 13.55 -11.31 -9.56
N ALA A 106 13.21 -10.59 -10.64
CA ALA A 106 12.53 -11.18 -11.79
C ALA A 106 13.34 -12.31 -12.44
N LYS A 107 14.67 -12.16 -12.51
CA LYS A 107 15.58 -13.22 -13.00
C LYS A 107 15.55 -14.44 -12.08
N GLU A 108 15.67 -14.23 -10.78
CA GLU A 108 15.66 -15.32 -9.80
C GLU A 108 14.30 -16.03 -9.74
N MET A 109 13.19 -15.30 -9.86
CA MET A 109 11.84 -15.88 -9.97
C MET A 109 11.69 -16.74 -11.23
N THR A 110 12.20 -16.27 -12.35
CA THR A 110 12.21 -17.02 -13.62
C THR A 110 13.07 -18.28 -13.49
N ARG A 111 14.25 -18.17 -12.87
CA ARG A 111 15.12 -19.30 -12.57
C ARG A 111 14.43 -20.33 -11.65
N GLY A 112 13.77 -19.87 -10.59
CA GLY A 112 12.99 -20.72 -9.69
C GLY A 112 11.89 -21.49 -10.42
N LYS A 113 11.21 -20.85 -11.37
CA LYS A 113 10.21 -21.50 -12.24
C LYS A 113 10.84 -22.63 -13.07
N TYR A 114 11.99 -22.40 -13.70
CA TYR A 114 12.68 -23.45 -14.49
C TYR A 114 13.21 -24.60 -13.63
N LEU A 115 13.64 -24.31 -12.40
CA LEU A 115 14.06 -25.32 -11.43
C LEU A 115 12.87 -26.01 -10.74
N ASN A 116 11.65 -25.60 -11.06
CA ASN A 116 10.40 -26.17 -10.56
C ASN A 116 10.32 -26.22 -9.02
N ILE A 117 11.01 -25.31 -8.32
CA ILE A 117 11.07 -25.28 -6.85
C ILE A 117 9.71 -24.96 -6.21
N PHE A 118 8.81 -24.36 -6.99
CA PHE A 118 7.44 -24.04 -6.59
C PHE A 118 6.43 -25.14 -6.95
N SER A 119 6.85 -26.24 -7.59
CA SER A 119 5.95 -27.37 -7.78
C SER A 119 5.68 -28.04 -6.43
N SER A 120 4.41 -28.02 -6.03
CA SER A 120 3.98 -28.78 -4.86
C SER A 120 4.25 -30.25 -5.11
N ARG A 121 4.95 -30.90 -4.17
CA ARG A 121 5.08 -32.36 -4.11
C ARG A 121 3.68 -32.93 -3.85
N ARG A 122 2.87 -33.06 -4.90
CA ARG A 122 1.73 -34.00 -4.87
C ARG A 122 2.32 -35.40 -4.83
N GLN A 123 2.68 -35.85 -3.63
CA GLN A 123 2.82 -37.27 -3.36
C GLN A 123 1.45 -37.90 -3.65
N ARG A 124 1.42 -38.80 -4.63
CA ARG A 124 0.28 -39.67 -4.90
C ARG A 124 0.18 -40.72 -3.82
#